data_AF-A0A1J9QG48-F1
#
_entry.id   AF-A0A1J9QG48-F1
#
_cell.length_a   1.000
_cell.length_b   1.000
_cell.length_c   1.000
_cell.angle_alpha   90.00
_cell.angle_beta   90.00
_cell.angle_gamma   90.00
#
_symmetry.space_group_name_H-M   'P 1'
#
loop_
_entity.id
_entity.type
_entity.pdbx_description
1 polymer ?
#
loop_
_entity_poly.entity_id
_entity_poly.type
_entity_poly.pdbx_seq_one_letter_code
_entity_poly.pdbx_strand_id
1 'polypeptide(L)'
;MAPVAATTSTSTSPAIPDFSKPFQGPPPSLSLPPSQFARLQPHSYLLAHLSPLSPDSRPPLRVNGRTPSQFRPASVNTGSLTHTNASAVVRIGDTVAVCGVRGEILSTDNIAAWNVSSSETITSKRRKTSAPQAEQLQLQQRQQNEPVEDEAEDDEDDEDDSDIHNFNLLVPNLSLSTGCAPGIAPSAAPSALAQSLSHKLLALLHTTRLVRASDLRILYHPPDLTHITAANPSISESEGSKIKPETKAFWTLYIDVLIISHAGNPFDAAWGAVIAALRDTRLPKAWWDMDNEMVLCSDDVAEARPLRLRGLPIASSFGVFEADGMEGWRIPMPVGEEVEDAINSDKSKAVGAGADGGGRPQRWILADLDAFEESLCMERVCVVVDKDGAGQVKILKLEKNSGLAVGRREVKELVELASGRWEEWRELFGER
;
A
#
# COMPACT_ATOMS: atom_id res chain seq x y z
N MET A 1 -22.69 0.17 -80.38
CA MET A 1 -23.13 1.57 -80.54
C MET A 1 -24.51 1.69 -79.91
N ALA A 2 -24.66 2.56 -78.92
CA ALA A 2 -25.91 2.84 -78.20
C ALA A 2 -26.97 3.50 -79.13
N PRO A 3 -28.25 3.66 -78.72
CA PRO A 3 -28.60 4.68 -77.73
C PRO A 3 -29.74 4.38 -76.74
N VAL A 4 -29.73 5.24 -75.73
CA VAL A 4 -30.66 5.57 -74.64
C VAL A 4 -32.11 5.79 -75.10
N ALA A 5 -33.10 5.42 -74.27
CA ALA A 5 -34.43 6.02 -74.30
C ALA A 5 -35.01 6.16 -72.89
N ALA A 6 -35.70 7.28 -72.69
CA ALA A 6 -36.04 7.88 -71.41
C ALA A 6 -37.44 7.51 -70.89
N THR A 7 -37.60 7.72 -69.59
CA THR A 7 -38.81 8.02 -68.79
C THR A 7 -40.19 8.00 -69.47
N THR A 8 -41.11 7.22 -68.87
CA THR A 8 -42.52 7.59 -68.70
C THR A 8 -42.95 7.40 -67.26
N SER A 9 -43.42 8.49 -66.67
CA SER A 9 -44.06 8.56 -65.35
C SER A 9 -45.47 8.02 -65.41
N THR A 10 -45.88 7.25 -64.40
CA THR A 10 -47.30 7.02 -64.11
C THR A 10 -47.49 7.03 -62.61
N SER A 11 -48.26 8.02 -62.16
CA SER A 11 -48.65 8.28 -60.79
C SER A 11 -49.55 7.17 -60.25
N THR A 12 -49.25 6.65 -59.05
CA THR A 12 -50.22 5.93 -58.22
C THR A 12 -49.99 6.32 -56.77
N SER A 13 -51.04 6.85 -56.13
CA SER A 13 -51.06 7.45 -54.80
C SER A 13 -50.60 6.48 -53.69
N PRO A 14 -49.99 6.98 -52.59
CA PRO A 14 -49.57 6.12 -51.49
C PRO A 14 -50.78 5.70 -50.65
N ALA A 15 -50.96 4.39 -50.48
CA ALA A 15 -51.85 3.85 -49.46
C ALA A 15 -51.24 4.11 -48.08
N ILE A 16 -52.03 4.72 -47.20
CA ILE A 16 -51.69 4.97 -45.79
C ILE A 16 -51.62 3.61 -45.07
N PRO A 17 -50.50 3.21 -44.44
CA PRO A 17 -50.49 2.02 -43.61
C PRO A 17 -51.27 2.27 -42.31
N ASP A 18 -52.19 1.35 -42.02
CA ASP A 18 -53.06 1.30 -40.86
C ASP A 18 -52.24 1.15 -39.56
N PHE A 19 -52.27 2.15 -38.69
CA PHE A 19 -51.47 2.27 -37.45
C PHE A 19 -52.04 1.49 -36.25
N SER A 20 -52.97 0.55 -36.47
CA SER A 20 -53.76 -0.09 -35.41
C SER A 20 -53.15 -1.39 -34.84
N LYS A 21 -51.90 -1.74 -35.15
CA LYS A 21 -51.20 -2.88 -34.51
C LYS A 21 -50.06 -2.39 -33.61
N PRO A 22 -50.06 -2.68 -32.30
CA PRO A 22 -48.89 -2.43 -31.46
C PRO A 22 -47.73 -3.27 -31.98
N PHE A 23 -46.56 -2.64 -32.08
CA PHE A 23 -45.29 -3.27 -32.46
C PHE A 23 -44.91 -4.29 -31.36
N GLN A 24 -45.44 -5.52 -31.45
CA GLN A 24 -45.10 -6.62 -30.55
C GLN A 24 -43.85 -7.35 -31.06
N GLY A 25 -42.71 -6.67 -30.97
CA GLY A 25 -41.39 -7.28 -31.04
C GLY A 25 -40.55 -6.73 -29.89
N PRO A 26 -39.68 -7.53 -29.25
CA PRO A 26 -38.72 -6.98 -28.31
C PRO A 26 -37.95 -5.84 -29.00
N PRO A 27 -37.69 -4.72 -28.32
CA PRO A 27 -36.97 -3.60 -28.94
C PRO A 27 -35.65 -4.12 -29.52
N PRO A 28 -35.24 -3.67 -30.72
CA PRO A 28 -33.99 -4.11 -31.31
C PRO A 28 -32.85 -3.87 -30.30
N SER A 29 -32.18 -4.95 -29.89
CA SER A 29 -31.07 -4.87 -28.97
C SER A 29 -29.93 -4.11 -29.63
N LEU A 30 -29.63 -2.90 -29.14
CA LEU A 30 -28.50 -2.12 -29.61
C LEU A 30 -27.20 -2.84 -29.21
N SER A 31 -26.50 -3.44 -30.17
CA SER A 31 -25.19 -4.03 -29.93
C SER A 31 -24.12 -2.93 -30.01
N LEU A 32 -23.60 -2.51 -28.86
CA LEU A 32 -22.50 -1.56 -28.79
C LEU A 32 -21.16 -2.31 -28.85
N PRO A 33 -20.14 -1.76 -29.53
CA PRO A 33 -18.76 -2.23 -29.40
C PRO A 33 -18.32 -2.19 -27.92
N PRO A 34 -17.53 -3.18 -27.45
CA PRO A 34 -17.13 -3.25 -26.03
C PRO A 34 -16.45 -1.98 -25.51
N SER A 35 -15.61 -1.33 -26.32
CA SER A 35 -14.91 -0.09 -25.94
C SER A 35 -15.84 1.12 -25.76
N GLN A 36 -16.95 1.18 -26.51
CA GLN A 36 -17.96 2.23 -26.37
C GLN A 36 -18.86 1.93 -25.18
N PHE A 37 -19.28 0.67 -25.02
CA PHE A 37 -20.10 0.25 -23.89
C PHE A 37 -19.37 0.45 -22.55
N ALA A 38 -18.07 0.15 -22.48
CA ALA A 38 -17.24 0.41 -21.31
C ALA A 38 -17.19 1.90 -20.92
N ARG A 39 -17.29 2.83 -21.89
CA ARG A 39 -17.32 4.27 -21.61
C ARG A 39 -18.70 4.79 -21.25
N LEU A 40 -19.75 4.22 -21.83
CA LEU A 40 -21.14 4.66 -21.63
C LEU A 40 -21.73 4.14 -20.32
N GLN A 41 -21.56 2.85 -20.03
CA GLN A 41 -22.06 2.19 -18.83
C GLN A 41 -20.97 1.31 -18.22
N PRO A 42 -19.96 1.92 -17.58
CA PRO A 42 -18.81 1.17 -17.05
C PRO A 42 -19.22 0.15 -15.98
N HIS A 43 -20.21 0.49 -15.14
CA HIS A 43 -20.71 -0.40 -14.09
C HIS A 43 -21.38 -1.65 -14.68
N SER A 44 -22.34 -1.48 -15.59
CA SER A 44 -23.01 -2.59 -16.29
C SER A 44 -22.04 -3.44 -17.11
N TYR A 45 -21.01 -2.81 -17.67
CA TYR A 45 -19.97 -3.52 -18.41
C TYR A 45 -19.16 -4.46 -17.52
N LEU A 46 -18.71 -4.00 -16.35
CA LEU A 46 -17.98 -4.85 -15.41
C LEU A 46 -18.87 -5.98 -14.88
N LEU A 47 -20.13 -5.68 -14.54
CA LEU A 47 -21.10 -6.67 -14.08
C LEU A 47 -21.33 -7.78 -15.13
N ALA A 48 -21.46 -7.43 -16.41
CA ALA A 48 -21.66 -8.40 -17.48
C ALA A 48 -20.47 -9.38 -17.66
N HIS A 49 -19.25 -8.94 -17.32
CA HIS A 49 -18.05 -9.80 -17.34
C HIS A 49 -17.92 -10.65 -16.07
N LEU A 50 -18.33 -10.12 -14.90
CA LEU A 50 -18.31 -10.84 -13.62
C LEU A 50 -19.47 -11.83 -13.45
N SER A 51 -20.61 -11.58 -14.11
CA SER A 51 -21.80 -12.42 -14.10
C SER A 51 -22.30 -12.66 -15.53
N PRO A 52 -21.63 -13.55 -16.29
CA PRO A 52 -22.09 -13.89 -17.63
C PRO A 52 -23.45 -14.61 -17.56
N LEU A 53 -24.40 -14.23 -18.44
CA LEU A 53 -25.74 -14.83 -18.51
C LEU A 53 -25.74 -16.34 -18.83
N SER A 54 -24.60 -16.89 -19.24
CA SER A 54 -24.44 -18.33 -19.55
C SER A 54 -23.15 -18.84 -18.88
N PRO A 55 -23.22 -19.32 -17.62
CA PRO A 55 -22.05 -19.74 -16.86
C PRO A 55 -21.32 -20.95 -17.47
N ASP A 56 -21.98 -21.76 -18.30
CA ASP A 56 -21.39 -22.93 -18.96
C ASP A 56 -20.49 -22.58 -20.16
N SER A 57 -20.66 -21.41 -20.76
CA SER A 57 -19.94 -21.00 -21.98
C SER A 57 -18.71 -20.14 -21.68
N ARG A 58 -18.75 -19.35 -20.59
CA ARG A 58 -17.66 -18.46 -20.21
C ARG A 58 -17.54 -18.34 -18.68
N PRO A 59 -16.37 -18.63 -18.09
CA PRO A 59 -16.15 -18.39 -16.67
C PRO A 59 -16.21 -16.88 -16.36
N PRO A 60 -16.58 -16.50 -15.13
CA PRO A 60 -16.58 -15.11 -14.69
C PRO A 60 -15.14 -14.58 -14.67
N LEU A 61 -14.79 -13.82 -15.70
CA LEU A 61 -13.48 -13.22 -15.89
C LEU A 61 -13.64 -11.71 -15.87
N ARG A 62 -12.64 -11.02 -15.32
CA ARG A 62 -12.57 -9.56 -15.39
C ARG A 62 -12.43 -9.10 -16.84
N VAL A 63 -12.57 -7.80 -17.05
CA VAL A 63 -12.39 -7.15 -18.36
C VAL A 63 -11.04 -7.54 -19.01
N ASN A 64 -10.00 -7.74 -18.20
CA ASN A 64 -8.66 -8.10 -18.65
C ASN A 64 -8.43 -9.61 -18.80
N GLY A 65 -9.47 -10.45 -18.65
CA GLY A 65 -9.35 -11.91 -18.70
C GLY A 65 -8.74 -12.56 -17.44
N ARG A 66 -8.50 -11.79 -16.37
CA ARG A 66 -8.03 -12.29 -15.07
C ARG A 66 -9.18 -12.81 -14.22
N THR A 67 -8.91 -13.73 -13.31
CA THR A 67 -9.89 -14.13 -12.29
C THR A 67 -10.06 -13.03 -11.22
N PRO A 68 -11.14 -13.05 -10.42
CA PRO A 68 -11.35 -12.05 -9.36
C PRO A 68 -10.21 -11.96 -8.34
N SER A 69 -9.58 -13.09 -7.97
CA SER A 69 -8.52 -13.17 -6.96
C SER A 69 -7.09 -13.13 -7.52
N GLN A 70 -6.92 -12.99 -8.84
CA GLN A 70 -5.60 -13.08 -9.48
C GLN A 70 -4.86 -11.73 -9.52
N PHE A 71 -3.64 -11.72 -8.96
CA PHE A 71 -2.70 -10.60 -9.03
C PHE A 71 -1.99 -10.51 -10.39
N ARG A 72 -1.51 -9.32 -10.76
CA ARG A 72 -0.64 -9.14 -11.93
C ARG A 72 0.76 -9.71 -11.66
N PRO A 73 1.43 -10.27 -12.69
CA PRO A 73 2.83 -10.68 -12.56
C PRO A 73 3.69 -9.45 -12.22
N ALA A 74 4.59 -9.62 -11.26
CA ALA A 74 5.54 -8.60 -10.84
C ALA A 74 6.95 -8.94 -11.34
N SER A 75 7.72 -7.92 -11.72
CA SER A 75 9.15 -8.04 -12.03
C SER A 75 9.90 -6.88 -11.39
N VAL A 76 11.04 -7.17 -10.78
CA VAL A 76 11.84 -6.20 -10.02
C VAL A 76 13.27 -6.16 -10.57
N ASN A 77 13.76 -4.96 -10.86
CA ASN A 77 15.15 -4.72 -11.25
C ASN A 77 15.75 -3.67 -10.30
N THR A 78 16.68 -4.03 -9.43
CA THR A 78 17.41 -3.02 -8.62
C THR A 78 18.67 -2.53 -9.33
N GLY A 79 19.20 -1.39 -8.91
CA GLY A 79 20.45 -0.81 -9.43
C GLY A 79 20.33 -0.20 -10.82
N SER A 80 19.14 0.24 -11.22
CA SER A 80 18.89 0.82 -12.57
C SER A 80 19.38 2.27 -12.71
N LEU A 81 19.48 3.02 -11.62
CA LEU A 81 19.98 4.40 -11.56
C LEU A 81 21.35 4.43 -10.87
N THR A 82 22.31 5.13 -11.47
CA THR A 82 23.72 5.15 -11.05
C THR A 82 24.08 6.23 -10.04
N HIS A 83 23.31 7.32 -9.97
CA HIS A 83 23.60 8.48 -9.12
C HIS A 83 22.95 8.40 -7.72
N THR A 84 22.09 7.42 -7.51
CA THR A 84 21.38 7.20 -6.24
C THR A 84 22.10 6.14 -5.41
N ASN A 85 22.05 6.25 -4.07
CA ASN A 85 22.59 5.21 -3.17
C ASN A 85 21.93 3.84 -3.41
N ALA A 86 20.68 3.86 -3.85
CA ALA A 86 19.94 2.68 -4.27
C ALA A 86 18.89 3.07 -5.29
N SER A 87 18.53 2.12 -6.15
CA SER A 87 17.39 2.30 -7.04
C SER A 87 16.71 0.99 -7.33
N ALA A 88 15.43 1.06 -7.67
CA ALA A 88 14.67 -0.08 -8.15
C ALA A 88 13.62 0.32 -9.16
N VAL A 89 13.42 -0.53 -10.16
CA VAL A 89 12.34 -0.45 -11.13
C VAL A 89 11.46 -1.66 -10.91
N VAL A 90 10.20 -1.41 -10.59
CA VAL A 90 9.19 -2.44 -10.38
C VAL A 90 8.11 -2.29 -11.42
N ARG A 91 7.77 -3.41 -12.04
CA ARG A 91 6.68 -3.51 -12.99
C ARG A 91 5.67 -4.52 -12.49
N ILE A 92 4.42 -4.09 -12.36
CA ILE A 92 3.27 -4.93 -12.00
C ILE A 92 2.28 -4.85 -13.16
N GLY A 93 2.31 -5.86 -14.03
CA GLY A 93 1.62 -5.84 -15.32
C GLY A 93 2.06 -4.64 -16.18
N ASP A 94 1.15 -3.70 -16.40
CA ASP A 94 1.40 -2.48 -17.19
C ASP A 94 1.73 -1.25 -16.31
N THR A 95 1.62 -1.38 -14.98
CA THR A 95 1.99 -0.32 -14.05
C THR A 95 3.48 -0.42 -13.76
N VAL A 96 4.21 0.69 -13.94
CA VAL A 96 5.66 0.75 -13.76
C VAL A 96 6.01 1.87 -12.81
N ALA A 97 6.72 1.53 -11.73
CA ALA A 97 7.22 2.44 -10.73
C ALA A 97 8.75 2.37 -10.69
N VAL A 98 9.40 3.52 -10.57
CA VAL A 98 10.84 3.66 -10.36
C VAL A 98 11.04 4.33 -9.02
N CYS A 99 11.87 3.75 -8.16
CA CYS A 99 12.25 4.31 -6.88
C CYS A 99 13.75 4.60 -6.87
N GLY A 100 14.14 5.77 -6.38
CA GLY A 100 15.51 6.14 -6.04
C GLY A 100 15.60 6.48 -4.56
N VAL A 101 16.64 6.00 -3.90
CA VAL A 101 16.95 6.34 -2.50
C VAL A 101 18.22 7.18 -2.48
N ARG A 102 18.16 8.31 -1.78
CA ARG A 102 19.27 9.23 -1.57
C ARG A 102 19.47 9.47 -0.09
N GLY A 103 20.69 9.25 0.41
CA GLY A 103 21.07 9.60 1.77
C GLY A 103 21.65 11.01 1.84
N GLU A 104 21.19 11.81 2.79
CA GLU A 104 21.80 13.08 3.19
C GLU A 104 22.12 13.04 4.68
N ILE A 105 23.09 13.84 5.12
CA ILE A 105 23.50 13.90 6.52
C ILE A 105 22.80 15.07 7.20
N LEU A 106 22.13 14.79 8.31
CA LEU A 106 21.49 15.76 9.17
C LEU A 106 22.22 15.83 10.51
N SER A 107 22.91 16.95 10.76
CA SER A 107 23.53 17.21 12.07
C SER A 107 22.47 17.33 13.16
N THR A 108 22.77 16.84 14.37
CA THR A 108 21.87 16.94 15.54
C THR A 108 21.49 18.38 15.87
N ASP A 109 22.36 19.35 15.57
CA ASP A 109 22.10 20.78 15.83
C ASP A 109 20.95 21.34 14.98
N ASN A 110 20.71 20.75 13.81
CA ASN A 110 19.64 21.15 12.91
C ASN A 110 18.31 20.43 13.20
N ILE A 111 18.29 19.52 14.18
CA ILE A 111 17.09 18.76 14.56
C ILE A 111 16.44 19.48 15.74
N ALA A 112 15.37 20.21 15.48
CA ALA A 112 14.65 20.95 16.52
C ALA A 112 14.18 20.06 17.69
N ALA A 113 13.78 18.81 17.40
CA ALA A 113 13.33 17.84 18.40
C ALA A 113 14.47 17.24 19.24
N TRP A 114 15.73 17.29 18.77
CA TRP A 114 16.88 16.70 19.46
C TRP A 114 17.15 17.36 20.81
N ASN A 115 17.04 18.69 20.86
CA ASN A 115 17.29 19.46 22.09
C ASN A 115 16.20 19.22 23.16
N VAL A 116 15.02 18.73 22.76
CA VAL A 116 13.92 18.38 23.68
C VAL A 116 14.09 16.94 24.18
N SER A 117 14.35 15.98 23.27
CA SER A 117 14.58 14.57 23.62
C SER A 117 15.81 14.38 24.54
N SER A 118 16.91 15.09 24.26
CA SER A 118 18.13 15.06 25.09
C SER A 118 17.91 15.56 26.53
N SER A 119 16.88 16.38 26.77
CA SER A 119 16.55 16.91 28.10
C SER A 119 15.74 15.91 28.94
N GLU A 120 14.92 15.07 28.30
CA GLU A 120 14.15 14.03 28.99
C GLU A 120 15.05 12.90 29.51
N THR A 121 16.10 12.52 28.79
CA THR A 121 17.10 11.52 29.25
C THR A 121 17.90 12.00 30.46
N ILE A 122 18.02 13.32 30.66
CA ILE A 122 18.73 13.92 31.80
C ILE A 122 17.81 14.05 33.03
N THR A 123 16.49 14.08 32.85
CA THR A 123 15.52 14.30 33.95
C THR A 123 14.93 13.03 34.57
N SER A 124 15.14 11.86 33.97
CA SER A 124 14.79 10.56 34.58
C SER A 124 15.68 10.15 35.77
N LYS A 125 16.69 10.97 36.14
CA LYS A 125 17.38 10.90 37.45
C LYS A 125 16.72 11.78 38.53
N ARG A 126 15.39 11.96 38.50
CA ARG A 126 14.66 12.71 39.54
C ARG A 126 14.49 11.88 40.82
N ARG A 127 15.46 12.04 41.72
CA ARG A 127 15.32 12.17 43.19
C ARG A 127 14.25 11.26 43.83
N LYS A 128 14.64 10.03 44.19
CA LYS A 128 13.94 9.16 45.15
C LYS A 128 13.82 9.90 46.50
N THR A 129 12.68 10.56 46.74
CA THR A 129 12.37 11.14 48.05
C THR A 129 11.91 10.02 48.98
N SER A 130 12.63 9.88 50.09
CA SER A 130 12.35 8.95 51.18
C SER A 130 11.00 9.22 51.84
N ALA A 131 10.08 8.26 51.77
CA ALA A 131 8.93 8.16 52.65
C ALA A 131 8.73 6.68 53.02
N PRO A 132 9.22 6.21 54.19
CA PRO A 132 9.13 4.81 54.58
C PRO A 132 7.84 4.61 55.37
N GLN A 133 6.72 4.31 54.70
CA GLN A 133 5.55 3.72 55.39
C GLN A 133 4.44 3.16 54.49
N ALA A 134 4.52 3.25 53.16
CA ALA A 134 3.46 2.75 52.28
C ALA A 134 3.73 1.37 51.64
N GLU A 135 4.92 0.77 51.85
CA GLU A 135 5.30 -0.52 51.23
C GLU A 135 4.86 -1.77 52.03
N GLN A 136 4.44 -1.65 53.29
CA GLN A 136 4.16 -2.84 54.12
C GLN A 136 2.76 -3.46 53.93
N LEU A 137 1.84 -2.81 53.20
CA LEU A 137 0.49 -3.35 52.98
C LEU A 137 0.26 -3.96 51.58
N GLN A 138 1.21 -3.84 50.65
CA GLN A 138 1.07 -4.42 49.30
C GLN A 138 1.87 -5.72 49.10
N LEU A 139 2.74 -6.08 50.04
CA LEU A 139 3.56 -7.31 49.97
C LEU A 139 2.82 -8.59 50.39
N GLN A 140 1.54 -8.51 50.79
CA GLN A 140 0.76 -9.70 51.17
C GLN A 140 -0.22 -10.20 50.09
N GLN A 141 -0.33 -9.52 48.94
CA GLN A 141 -1.34 -9.85 47.92
C GLN A 141 -0.80 -10.17 46.52
N ARG A 142 0.49 -10.47 46.39
CA ARG A 142 1.09 -10.79 45.07
C ARG A 142 1.86 -12.10 45.00
N GLN A 143 1.50 -13.08 45.84
CA GLN A 143 1.88 -14.48 45.64
C GLN A 143 0.84 -15.18 44.77
N GLN A 144 0.86 -14.89 43.46
CA GLN A 144 0.44 -15.77 42.36
C GLN A 144 0.57 -14.99 41.06
N ASN A 145 1.77 -15.06 40.48
CA ASN A 145 2.06 -15.14 39.04
C ASN A 145 3.53 -14.78 38.87
N GLU A 146 4.30 -15.76 38.37
CA GLU A 146 5.66 -15.51 37.89
C GLU A 146 5.62 -14.56 36.69
N PRO A 147 6.48 -13.52 36.63
CA PRO A 147 6.85 -12.91 35.39
C PRO A 147 8.09 -13.62 34.83
N VAL A 148 7.95 -14.07 33.59
CA VAL A 148 9.04 -14.52 32.72
C VAL A 148 9.99 -13.34 32.51
N GLU A 149 11.29 -13.59 32.69
CA GLU A 149 12.37 -12.66 32.38
C GLU A 149 12.59 -12.65 30.86
N ASP A 150 12.16 -11.59 30.16
CA ASP A 150 12.58 -11.24 28.78
C ASP A 150 12.06 -9.82 28.46
N GLU A 151 12.68 -8.75 28.99
CA GLU A 151 12.27 -7.35 28.75
C GLU A 151 13.49 -6.39 28.62
N ALA A 152 14.64 -6.86 28.12
CA ALA A 152 15.82 -6.01 27.95
C ALA A 152 16.17 -5.71 26.47
N GLU A 153 15.55 -6.41 25.52
CA GLU A 153 15.76 -6.17 24.08
C GLU A 153 14.64 -5.30 23.45
N ASP A 154 13.47 -5.20 24.08
CA ASP A 154 12.33 -4.44 23.56
C ASP A 154 12.43 -2.92 23.85
N ASP A 155 13.06 -2.51 24.96
CA ASP A 155 13.16 -1.09 25.35
C ASP A 155 14.06 -0.26 24.40
N GLU A 156 15.18 -0.81 23.91
CA GLU A 156 16.09 -0.09 22.98
C GLU A 156 15.49 0.05 21.57
N ASP A 157 14.72 -0.95 21.13
CA ASP A 157 14.07 -0.97 19.82
C ASP A 157 12.92 0.05 19.73
N ASP A 158 12.19 0.29 20.82
CA ASP A 158 11.12 1.29 20.88
C ASP A 158 11.64 2.74 20.95
N GLU A 159 12.77 2.99 21.62
CA GLU A 159 13.44 4.31 21.61
C GLU A 159 13.90 4.68 20.20
N ASP A 160 14.56 3.74 19.50
CA ASP A 160 15.02 3.90 18.12
C ASP A 160 13.87 4.24 17.15
N ASP A 161 12.71 3.60 17.29
CA ASP A 161 11.58 3.84 16.40
C ASP A 161 10.93 5.23 16.64
N SER A 162 10.95 5.72 17.88
CA SER A 162 10.46 7.06 18.23
C SER A 162 11.34 8.16 17.62
N ASP A 163 12.66 7.93 17.56
CA ASP A 163 13.62 8.87 16.98
C ASP A 163 13.38 9.06 15.48
N ILE A 164 13.08 8.00 14.72
CA ILE A 164 12.83 8.09 13.28
C ILE A 164 11.63 9.00 12.99
N HIS A 165 10.56 8.85 13.78
CA HIS A 165 9.35 9.65 13.64
C HIS A 165 9.59 11.10 14.09
N ASN A 166 10.25 11.29 15.24
CA ASN A 166 10.49 12.61 15.81
C ASN A 166 11.47 13.44 14.97
N PHE A 167 12.44 12.80 14.34
CA PHE A 167 13.47 13.47 13.53
C PHE A 167 13.15 13.51 12.04
N ASN A 168 12.03 12.91 11.60
CA ASN A 168 11.61 12.82 10.19
C ASN A 168 12.75 12.33 9.28
N LEU A 169 13.44 11.26 9.68
CA LEU A 169 14.60 10.75 8.94
C LEU A 169 14.23 10.10 7.60
N LEU A 170 12.97 9.76 7.39
CA LEU A 170 12.47 9.16 6.15
C LEU A 170 11.55 10.15 5.45
N VAL A 171 11.88 10.48 4.20
CA VAL A 171 11.10 11.42 3.40
C VAL A 171 10.72 10.77 2.07
N PRO A 172 9.58 10.06 2.00
CA PRO A 172 9.08 9.51 0.76
C PRO A 172 8.30 10.56 -0.03
N ASN A 173 8.55 10.61 -1.32
CA ASN A 173 7.89 11.49 -2.25
C ASN A 173 7.46 10.69 -3.48
N LEU A 174 6.18 10.78 -3.85
CA LEU A 174 5.63 10.10 -5.01
C LEU A 174 5.20 11.09 -6.07
N SER A 175 5.74 10.95 -7.26
CA SER A 175 5.42 11.78 -8.42
C SER A 175 4.67 11.00 -9.50
N LEU A 176 3.56 11.59 -9.96
CA LEU A 176 2.73 11.11 -11.06
C LEU A 176 2.82 12.01 -12.30
N SER A 177 3.54 13.13 -12.21
CA SER A 177 3.57 14.20 -13.23
C SER A 177 4.45 13.87 -14.45
N THR A 178 4.62 12.57 -14.75
CA THR A 178 5.33 12.01 -15.91
C THR A 178 4.47 11.92 -17.17
N GLY A 179 3.17 12.21 -17.08
CA GLY A 179 2.21 11.86 -18.13
C GLY A 179 1.81 10.38 -18.11
N CYS A 180 1.93 9.71 -16.95
CA CYS A 180 1.61 8.29 -16.76
C CYS A 180 0.16 7.89 -17.07
N ALA A 181 -0.77 8.85 -17.06
CA ALA A 181 -2.16 8.67 -17.44
C ALA A 181 -2.64 9.90 -18.24
N PRO A 182 -3.58 9.75 -19.19
CA PRO A 182 -4.09 10.88 -19.97
C PRO A 182 -4.80 11.95 -19.12
N GLY A 183 -5.25 11.61 -17.91
CA GLY A 183 -5.83 12.55 -16.96
C GLY A 183 -4.81 13.35 -16.12
N ILE A 184 -3.51 13.02 -16.20
CA ILE A 184 -2.46 13.67 -15.42
C ILE A 184 -1.53 14.38 -16.39
N ALA A 185 -1.63 15.72 -16.42
CA ALA A 185 -0.76 16.53 -17.27
C ALA A 185 0.72 16.40 -16.81
N PRO A 186 1.67 16.30 -17.75
CA PRO A 186 3.08 16.31 -17.41
C PRO A 186 3.45 17.66 -16.77
N SER A 187 4.33 17.62 -15.76
CA SER A 187 4.80 18.82 -15.04
C SER A 187 3.71 19.62 -14.28
N ALA A 188 2.54 19.04 -14.02
CA ALA A 188 1.55 19.66 -13.15
C ALA A 188 2.02 19.70 -11.68
N ALA A 189 1.43 20.62 -10.90
CA ALA A 189 1.55 20.63 -9.45
C ALA A 189 1.13 19.27 -8.85
N PRO A 190 1.65 18.89 -7.66
CA PRO A 190 1.36 17.59 -7.06
C PRO A 190 -0.16 17.41 -6.90
N SER A 191 -0.68 16.34 -7.50
CA SER A 191 -2.11 16.02 -7.43
C SER A 191 -2.48 15.56 -6.02
N ALA A 192 -3.76 15.67 -5.66
CA ALA A 192 -4.27 15.15 -4.38
C ALA A 192 -3.98 13.66 -4.22
N LEU A 193 -4.04 12.89 -5.32
CA LEU A 193 -3.69 11.47 -5.31
C LEU A 193 -2.20 11.27 -4.99
N ALA A 194 -1.29 12.00 -5.65
CA ALA A 194 0.14 11.92 -5.37
C ALA A 194 0.48 12.29 -3.91
N GLN A 195 -0.14 13.34 -3.37
CA GLN A 195 0.03 13.75 -1.98
C GLN A 195 -0.48 12.69 -1.00
N SER A 196 -1.68 12.15 -1.26
CA SER A 196 -2.27 11.11 -0.42
C SER A 196 -1.45 9.83 -0.41
N LEU A 197 -0.90 9.42 -1.58
CA LEU A 197 -0.04 8.25 -1.68
C LEU A 197 1.30 8.47 -0.99
N SER A 198 1.92 9.63 -1.14
CA SER A 198 3.16 9.97 -0.44
C SER A 198 2.98 9.91 1.08
N HIS A 199 1.89 10.47 1.59
CA HIS A 199 1.55 10.37 3.02
C HIS A 199 1.26 8.92 3.45
N LYS A 200 0.58 8.12 2.62
CA LYS A 200 0.35 6.71 2.89
C LYS A 200 1.64 5.90 2.94
N LEU A 201 2.59 6.17 2.04
CA LEU A 201 3.92 5.54 2.04
C LEU A 201 4.68 5.92 3.31
N LEU A 202 4.68 7.20 3.71
CA LEU A 202 5.31 7.65 4.96
C LEU A 202 4.70 6.96 6.18
N ALA A 203 3.38 6.97 6.30
CA ALA A 203 2.69 6.30 7.40
C ALA A 203 3.00 4.79 7.41
N LEU A 204 3.09 4.16 6.25
CA LEU A 204 3.40 2.73 6.16
C LEU A 204 4.86 2.46 6.57
N LEU A 205 5.84 3.27 6.14
CA LEU A 205 7.24 3.17 6.58
C LEU A 205 7.36 3.24 8.11
N HIS A 206 6.65 4.16 8.75
CA HIS A 206 6.64 4.26 10.22
C HIS A 206 5.95 3.07 10.88
N THR A 207 4.80 2.60 10.36
CA THR A 207 4.11 1.44 10.96
C THR A 207 4.87 0.12 10.80
N THR A 208 5.62 -0.03 9.71
CA THR A 208 6.35 -1.27 9.40
C THR A 208 7.69 -1.34 10.10
N ARG A 209 8.21 -0.22 10.64
CA ARG A 209 9.49 -0.15 11.37
C ARG A 209 10.63 -0.86 10.62
N LEU A 210 10.64 -0.68 9.29
CA LEU A 210 11.55 -1.37 8.37
C LEU A 210 13.02 -1.02 8.61
N VAL A 211 13.28 0.27 8.86
CA VAL A 211 14.62 0.85 8.98
C VAL A 211 14.94 1.05 10.46
N ARG A 212 16.13 0.62 10.89
CA ARG A 212 16.58 0.82 12.27
C ARG A 212 17.26 2.17 12.42
N ALA A 213 16.96 2.89 13.51
CA ALA A 213 17.62 4.17 13.79
C ALA A 213 19.11 3.99 14.07
N SER A 214 19.49 2.88 14.71
CA SER A 214 20.89 2.48 14.93
C SER A 214 21.75 2.54 13.68
N ASP A 215 21.21 2.16 12.52
CA ASP A 215 21.95 2.11 11.25
C ASP A 215 22.09 3.50 10.61
N LEU A 216 21.21 4.43 10.97
CA LEU A 216 21.23 5.82 10.52
C LEU A 216 22.05 6.74 11.44
N ARG A 217 22.34 6.31 12.68
CA ARG A 217 23.12 7.09 13.65
C ARG A 217 24.59 7.16 13.25
N ILE A 218 25.13 8.37 13.24
CA ILE A 218 26.55 8.64 13.05
C ILE A 218 27.15 8.90 14.43
N LEU A 219 27.83 7.87 14.94
CA LEU A 219 28.40 7.85 16.28
C LEU A 219 29.79 8.50 16.27
N TYR A 220 29.97 9.46 17.15
CA TYR A 220 31.27 9.97 17.53
C TYR A 220 31.76 9.21 18.76
N HIS A 221 32.96 8.63 18.67
CA HIS A 221 33.64 8.01 19.80
C HIS A 221 34.69 9.00 20.29
N PRO A 222 34.48 9.68 21.43
CA PRO A 222 35.49 10.56 21.99
C PRO A 222 36.76 9.76 22.25
N PRO A 223 37.96 10.29 21.92
CA PRO A 223 39.20 9.61 22.25
C PRO A 223 39.28 9.39 23.76
N ASP A 224 39.68 8.18 24.16
CA ASP A 224 39.78 7.79 25.56
C ASP A 224 40.95 8.54 26.23
N LEU A 225 40.66 9.68 26.86
CA LEU A 225 41.64 10.55 27.51
C LEU A 225 42.12 10.01 28.87
N THR A 226 41.66 8.84 29.31
CA THR A 226 42.04 8.22 30.59
C THR A 226 43.55 7.95 30.72
N HIS A 227 44.27 7.79 29.61
CA HIS A 227 45.72 7.60 29.60
C HIS A 227 46.54 8.87 29.89
N ILE A 228 45.98 10.08 29.75
CA ILE A 228 46.70 11.34 29.99
C ILE A 228 46.58 11.78 31.46
N THR A 229 45.46 11.48 32.12
CA THR A 229 45.24 11.80 33.54
C THR A 229 45.96 10.84 34.49
N ALA A 230 46.39 9.66 34.01
CA ALA A 230 47.17 8.67 34.77
C ALA A 230 48.60 9.13 35.15
N ALA A 231 49.06 10.30 34.67
CA ALA A 231 50.35 10.88 35.07
C ALA A 231 50.36 11.54 36.46
N ASN A 232 49.21 11.65 37.14
CA ASN A 232 49.12 12.09 38.53
C ASN A 232 48.56 10.97 39.43
N PRO A 233 49.40 10.26 40.22
CA PRO A 233 48.96 9.18 41.08
C PRO A 233 48.49 9.75 42.42
N SER A 234 47.36 10.45 42.44
CA SER A 234 46.62 10.68 43.68
C SER A 234 45.20 11.18 43.38
N ILE A 235 44.25 10.25 43.34
CA ILE A 235 42.94 10.28 44.02
C ILE A 235 41.94 9.39 43.23
N SER A 236 41.59 8.30 43.91
CA SER A 236 40.41 7.42 43.76
C SER A 236 40.11 6.78 42.40
N GLU A 237 40.28 5.46 42.40
CA GLU A 237 39.57 4.47 41.60
C GLU A 237 38.05 4.77 41.60
N SER A 238 37.54 5.32 40.49
CA SER A 238 36.13 5.22 40.13
C SER A 238 36.03 4.31 38.91
N GLU A 239 35.37 3.18 39.10
CA GLU A 239 34.76 2.31 38.09
C GLU A 239 34.68 2.96 36.69
N GLY A 240 35.36 2.35 35.72
CA GLY A 240 35.44 2.84 34.34
C GLY A 240 34.07 3.01 33.70
N SER A 241 33.54 4.22 33.75
CA SER A 241 32.44 4.64 32.90
C SER A 241 32.96 4.65 31.46
N LYS A 242 32.75 3.55 30.73
CA LYS A 242 32.90 3.54 29.27
C LYS A 242 32.14 4.76 28.74
N ILE A 243 32.86 5.69 28.13
CA ILE A 243 32.31 6.90 27.55
C ILE A 243 31.26 6.45 26.53
N LYS A 244 29.99 6.79 26.76
CA LYS A 244 28.93 6.44 25.82
C LYS A 244 29.21 7.16 24.49
N PRO A 245 29.13 6.47 23.34
CA PRO A 245 29.29 7.13 22.05
C PRO A 245 28.22 8.21 21.91
N GLU A 246 28.62 9.42 21.49
CA GLU A 246 27.70 10.52 21.28
C GLU A 246 27.21 10.49 19.84
N THR A 247 25.89 10.45 19.65
CA THR A 247 25.30 10.66 18.33
C THR A 247 25.42 12.13 17.95
N LYS A 248 26.13 12.44 16.86
CA LYS A 248 26.32 13.82 16.36
C LYS A 248 25.53 14.12 15.10
N ALA A 249 25.14 13.09 14.36
CA ALA A 249 24.36 13.25 13.15
C ALA A 249 23.55 11.98 12.85
N PHE A 250 22.55 12.16 12.00
CA PHE A 250 21.72 11.10 11.47
C PHE A 250 21.76 11.11 9.94
N TRP A 251 21.61 9.94 9.33
CA TRP A 251 21.29 9.81 7.92
C TRP A 251 19.80 10.04 7.70
N THR A 252 19.46 11.00 6.85
CA THR A 252 18.12 11.23 6.33
C THR A 252 18.01 10.59 4.95
N LEU A 253 17.04 9.70 4.77
CA LEU A 253 16.78 9.02 3.51
C LEU A 253 15.62 9.68 2.77
N TYR A 254 15.94 10.28 1.62
CA TYR A 254 14.96 10.73 0.65
C TYR A 254 14.63 9.57 -0.29
N ILE A 255 13.35 9.23 -0.38
CA ILE A 255 12.84 8.12 -1.17
C ILE A 255 11.95 8.72 -2.26
N ASP A 256 12.49 8.90 -3.45
CA ASP A 256 11.75 9.44 -4.58
C ASP A 256 11.19 8.30 -5.44
N VAL A 257 9.86 8.24 -5.53
CA VAL A 257 9.12 7.29 -6.36
C VAL A 257 8.48 8.01 -7.54
N LEU A 258 8.78 7.55 -8.74
CA LEU A 258 8.24 8.04 -9.99
C LEU A 258 7.41 6.96 -10.67
N ILE A 259 6.13 7.22 -10.91
CA ILE A 259 5.29 6.30 -11.70
C ILE A 259 5.44 6.66 -13.18
N ILE A 260 5.91 5.72 -13.99
CA ILE A 260 6.07 5.90 -15.44
C ILE A 260 4.76 5.59 -16.17
N SER A 261 4.11 4.49 -15.79
CA SER A 261 2.87 4.01 -16.41
C SER A 261 1.85 3.72 -15.32
N HIS A 262 0.66 4.31 -15.44
CA HIS A 262 -0.42 4.15 -14.48
C HIS A 262 -1.56 3.32 -15.08
N ALA A 263 -1.52 2.01 -14.82
CA ALA A 263 -2.55 1.06 -15.23
C ALA A 263 -3.24 0.44 -14.00
N GLY A 264 -3.53 1.26 -12.97
CA GLY A 264 -4.25 0.85 -11.77
C GLY A 264 -3.36 0.36 -10.63
N ASN A 265 -3.82 0.64 -9.40
CA ASN A 265 -3.14 0.31 -8.15
C ASN A 265 -1.67 0.79 -8.11
N PRO A 266 -1.42 2.12 -8.21
CA PRO A 266 -0.07 2.69 -8.15
C PRO A 266 0.59 2.52 -6.78
N PHE A 267 -0.20 2.32 -5.71
CA PHE A 267 0.31 2.21 -4.35
C PHE A 267 1.14 0.93 -4.14
N ASP A 268 0.61 -0.23 -4.53
CA ASP A 268 1.32 -1.50 -4.37
C ASP A 268 2.61 -1.53 -5.22
N ALA A 269 2.57 -0.96 -6.42
CA ALA A 269 3.75 -0.83 -7.29
C ALA A 269 4.80 0.11 -6.69
N ALA A 270 4.38 1.26 -6.16
CA ALA A 270 5.26 2.20 -5.48
C ALA A 270 5.89 1.56 -4.24
N TRP A 271 5.10 0.90 -3.41
CA TRP A 271 5.56 0.27 -2.18
C TRP A 271 6.56 -0.86 -2.45
N GLY A 272 6.27 -1.73 -3.43
CA GLY A 272 7.21 -2.75 -3.88
C GLY A 272 8.53 -2.17 -4.38
N ALA A 273 8.48 -1.02 -5.07
CA ALA A 273 9.69 -0.32 -5.52
C ALA A 273 10.49 0.27 -4.37
N VAL A 274 9.83 0.83 -3.35
CA VAL A 274 10.48 1.33 -2.13
C VAL A 274 11.22 0.22 -1.41
N ILE A 275 10.58 -0.94 -1.19
CA ILE A 275 11.23 -2.08 -0.52
C ILE A 275 12.42 -2.58 -1.33
N ALA A 276 12.24 -2.74 -2.64
CA ALA A 276 13.31 -3.16 -3.53
C ALA A 276 14.52 -2.22 -3.48
N ALA A 277 14.28 -0.91 -3.44
CA ALA A 277 15.35 0.08 -3.37
C ALA A 277 15.98 0.14 -1.97
N LEU A 278 15.20 0.10 -0.90
CA LEU A 278 15.71 0.09 0.47
C LEU A 278 16.60 -1.12 0.74
N ARG A 279 16.28 -2.29 0.17
CA ARG A 279 17.10 -3.51 0.29
C ARG A 279 18.46 -3.40 -0.37
N ASP A 280 18.53 -2.65 -1.46
CA ASP A 280 19.77 -2.43 -2.22
C ASP A 280 20.55 -1.20 -1.70
N THR A 281 20.03 -0.50 -0.69
CA THR A 281 20.63 0.76 -0.21
C THR A 281 21.95 0.51 0.51
N ARG A 282 22.99 1.18 0.00
CA ARG A 282 24.32 1.21 0.61
C ARG A 282 24.67 2.64 1.00
N LEU A 283 24.92 2.85 2.28
CA LEU A 283 25.34 4.13 2.81
C LEU A 283 26.86 4.15 2.97
N PRO A 284 27.55 5.21 2.51
CA PRO A 284 28.98 5.34 2.73
C PRO A 284 29.26 5.46 4.23
N LYS A 285 30.43 4.99 4.66
CA LYS A 285 30.85 5.14 6.05
C LYS A 285 31.04 6.62 6.36
N ALA A 286 30.29 7.10 7.34
CA ALA A 286 30.41 8.46 7.84
C ALA A 286 30.89 8.46 9.29
N TRP A 287 31.75 9.42 9.63
CA TRP A 287 32.23 9.64 10.99
C TRP A 287 32.28 11.14 11.28
N TRP A 288 32.15 11.48 12.56
CA TRP A 288 32.34 12.84 13.02
C TRP A 288 33.83 13.13 13.16
N ASP A 289 34.28 14.20 12.51
CA ASP A 289 35.62 14.75 12.70
C ASP A 289 35.58 15.89 13.71
N MET A 290 36.40 15.80 14.76
CA MET A 290 36.50 16.85 15.78
C MET A 290 37.13 18.12 15.23
N ASP A 291 38.13 17.98 14.35
CA ASP A 291 38.98 19.10 13.96
C ASP A 291 38.23 20.07 13.05
N ASN A 292 37.36 19.52 12.19
CA ASN A 292 36.56 20.28 11.25
C ASN A 292 35.12 20.52 11.72
N GLU A 293 34.74 20.00 12.91
CA GLU A 293 33.37 20.05 13.46
C GLU A 293 32.30 19.66 12.42
N MET A 294 32.61 18.66 11.59
CA MET A 294 31.73 18.21 10.51
C MET A 294 31.80 16.70 10.33
N VAL A 295 30.73 16.14 9.75
CA VAL A 295 30.69 14.73 9.36
C VAL A 295 31.42 14.57 8.04
N LEU A 296 32.39 13.66 8.01
CA LEU A 296 33.10 13.26 6.80
C LEU A 296 32.58 11.91 6.32
N CYS A 297 32.52 11.75 5.01
CA CYS A 297 32.16 10.50 4.33
C CYS A 297 33.38 9.91 3.64
N SER A 298 33.51 8.60 3.74
CA SER A 298 34.45 7.84 2.90
C SER A 298 33.91 7.78 1.46
N ASP A 299 34.79 7.98 0.49
CA ASP A 299 34.49 7.79 -0.94
C ASP A 299 34.68 6.31 -1.37
N ASP A 300 35.22 5.47 -0.49
CA ASP A 300 35.47 4.06 -0.78
C ASP A 300 34.18 3.23 -0.73
N VAL A 301 33.78 2.70 -1.88
CA VAL A 301 32.60 1.82 -2.03
C VAL A 301 32.70 0.55 -1.17
N ALA A 302 33.92 0.10 -0.85
CA ALA A 302 34.15 -1.08 -0.01
C ALA A 302 33.80 -0.85 1.46
N GLU A 303 33.85 0.40 1.94
CA GLU A 303 33.45 0.76 3.31
C GLU A 303 31.95 1.05 3.42
N ALA A 304 31.22 1.06 2.29
CA ALA A 304 29.79 1.28 2.28
C ALA A 304 29.05 0.12 2.98
N ARG A 305 28.16 0.48 3.91
CA ARG A 305 27.39 -0.48 4.70
C ARG A 305 25.99 -0.64 4.09
N PRO A 306 25.53 -1.87 3.82
CA PRO A 306 24.16 -2.10 3.41
C PRO A 306 23.21 -1.90 4.59
N LEU A 307 22.03 -1.34 4.31
CA LEU A 307 21.00 -1.13 5.33
C LEU A 307 20.37 -2.46 5.77
N ARG A 308 20.26 -2.70 7.08
CA ARG A 308 19.62 -3.92 7.61
C ARG A 308 18.13 -3.67 7.81
N LEU A 309 17.32 -4.20 6.91
CA LEU A 309 15.86 -4.09 7.01
C LEU A 309 15.26 -5.18 7.90
N ARG A 310 14.24 -4.81 8.68
CA ARG A 310 13.38 -5.75 9.40
C ARG A 310 12.30 -6.30 8.45
N GLY A 311 12.31 -7.61 8.19
CA GLY A 311 11.20 -8.30 7.50
C GLY A 311 10.98 -7.94 6.02
N LEU A 312 9.78 -8.25 5.53
CA LEU A 312 9.31 -8.09 4.15
C LEU A 312 7.84 -7.67 4.11
N PRO A 313 7.49 -6.43 4.45
CA PRO A 313 6.11 -5.98 4.41
C PRO A 313 5.59 -5.87 2.96
N ILE A 314 4.75 -6.78 2.49
CA ILE A 314 4.15 -6.67 1.15
C ILE A 314 2.74 -6.11 1.26
N ALA A 315 2.47 -5.04 0.51
CA ALA A 315 1.14 -4.45 0.39
C ALA A 315 0.33 -5.18 -0.70
N SER A 316 -0.93 -5.46 -0.42
CA SER A 316 -1.89 -6.02 -1.36
C SER A 316 -3.21 -5.27 -1.26
N SER A 317 -3.60 -4.65 -2.36
CA SER A 317 -4.84 -3.89 -2.48
C SER A 317 -5.96 -4.72 -3.11
N PHE A 318 -7.14 -4.59 -2.53
CA PHE A 318 -8.38 -5.26 -2.92
C PHE A 318 -9.50 -4.23 -3.06
N GLY A 319 -10.43 -4.45 -3.97
CA GLY A 319 -11.64 -3.65 -4.10
C GLY A 319 -12.88 -4.51 -4.07
N VAL A 320 -13.98 -3.96 -3.55
CA VAL A 320 -15.28 -4.63 -3.60
C VAL A 320 -16.16 -3.95 -4.63
N PHE A 321 -16.67 -4.78 -5.53
CA PHE A 321 -17.67 -4.42 -6.52
C PHE A 321 -19.02 -4.97 -6.09
N GLU A 322 -20.01 -4.09 -5.95
CA GLU A 322 -21.40 -4.46 -5.66
C GLU A 322 -22.20 -4.43 -6.97
N ALA A 323 -23.03 -5.46 -7.21
CA ALA A 323 -23.89 -5.57 -8.40
C ALA A 323 -24.92 -4.45 -8.53
N ASP A 324 -25.27 -3.82 -7.40
CA ASP A 324 -26.48 -3.05 -7.23
C ASP A 324 -26.25 -1.54 -7.05
N GLY A 325 -25.09 -1.04 -7.48
CA GLY A 325 -24.75 0.38 -7.38
C GLY A 325 -25.67 1.31 -8.18
N MET A 326 -26.62 0.77 -8.97
CA MET A 326 -27.43 1.50 -9.94
C MET A 326 -28.95 1.41 -9.70
N GLU A 327 -29.45 0.65 -8.72
CA GLU A 327 -30.89 0.63 -8.42
C GLU A 327 -31.43 1.99 -7.93
N GLY A 328 -30.56 2.90 -7.46
CA GLY A 328 -30.93 4.29 -7.18
C GLY A 328 -31.37 5.12 -8.39
N TRP A 329 -31.15 4.65 -9.63
CA TRP A 329 -31.53 5.38 -10.86
C TRP A 329 -32.50 4.63 -11.77
N ARG A 330 -33.01 3.45 -11.37
CA ARG A 330 -34.21 2.91 -12.01
C ARG A 330 -35.38 3.79 -11.61
N ILE A 331 -35.69 4.77 -12.45
CA ILE A 331 -36.98 5.46 -12.43
C ILE A 331 -38.04 4.35 -12.38
N PRO A 332 -38.87 4.24 -11.32
CA PRO A 332 -39.98 3.32 -11.34
C PRO A 332 -40.87 3.79 -12.48
N MET A 333 -40.89 3.06 -13.60
CA MET A 333 -42.05 3.18 -14.47
C MET A 333 -43.25 2.79 -13.61
N PRO A 334 -44.27 3.64 -13.45
CA PRO A 334 -45.50 3.24 -12.80
C PRO A 334 -46.16 2.22 -13.73
N VAL A 335 -45.84 0.95 -13.53
CA VAL A 335 -46.67 -0.14 -14.02
C VAL A 335 -47.87 -0.15 -13.08
N GLY A 336 -49.01 0.25 -13.63
CA GLY A 336 -50.27 0.36 -12.92
C GLY A 336 -50.59 -0.91 -12.14
N GLU A 337 -51.22 -0.70 -11.00
CA GLU A 337 -51.97 -1.72 -10.26
C GLU A 337 -52.78 -2.58 -11.23
N GLU A 338 -52.70 -3.91 -11.08
CA GLU A 338 -53.88 -4.72 -10.78
C GLU A 338 -53.54 -6.23 -10.63
N VAL A 339 -53.97 -6.74 -9.46
CA VAL A 339 -54.55 -8.07 -9.18
C VAL A 339 -53.63 -9.22 -8.74
N GLU A 340 -53.89 -9.61 -7.49
CA GLU A 340 -53.45 -10.82 -6.77
C GLU A 340 -54.13 -12.11 -7.28
N ASP A 341 -53.54 -13.24 -6.87
CA ASP A 341 -54.10 -14.58 -6.71
C ASP A 341 -53.97 -15.65 -7.82
N ALA A 342 -52.92 -16.46 -7.63
CA ALA A 342 -52.91 -17.92 -7.43
C ALA A 342 -53.24 -18.89 -8.60
N ILE A 343 -52.31 -19.85 -8.85
CA ILE A 343 -52.47 -21.32 -8.69
C ILE A 343 -51.43 -22.12 -9.53
N ASN A 344 -50.59 -22.89 -8.81
CA ASN A 344 -49.96 -24.20 -9.07
C ASN A 344 -49.30 -24.63 -10.41
N SER A 345 -48.02 -25.01 -10.29
CA SER A 345 -47.47 -26.39 -10.30
C SER A 345 -46.29 -26.69 -11.26
N ASP A 346 -45.26 -27.28 -10.63
CA ASP A 346 -44.26 -28.23 -11.14
C ASP A 346 -43.40 -27.93 -12.39
N LYS A 347 -42.10 -27.66 -12.14
CA LYS A 347 -41.00 -28.54 -12.60
C LYS A 347 -39.62 -28.18 -12.04
N SER A 348 -39.09 -29.11 -11.22
CA SER A 348 -37.71 -29.62 -11.20
C SER A 348 -36.49 -28.68 -11.39
N LYS A 349 -35.87 -28.33 -10.26
CA LYS A 349 -34.47 -28.60 -9.86
C LYS A 349 -33.40 -28.76 -10.97
N ALA A 350 -32.49 -27.78 -11.06
CA ALA A 350 -31.04 -27.93 -11.28
C ALA A 350 -30.34 -26.73 -10.61
N VAL A 351 -30.14 -26.79 -9.28
CA VAL A 351 -28.82 -26.79 -8.62
C VAL A 351 -27.82 -25.76 -9.19
N GLY A 352 -27.70 -24.63 -8.49
CA GLY A 352 -26.64 -23.64 -8.69
C GLY A 352 -26.84 -22.40 -7.80
N ALA A 353 -26.35 -22.47 -6.57
CA ALA A 353 -26.13 -21.35 -5.62
C ALA A 353 -27.33 -20.44 -5.25
N GLY A 354 -28.11 -20.93 -4.27
CA GLY A 354 -28.56 -20.14 -3.11
C GLY A 354 -29.17 -18.76 -3.35
N ALA A 355 -30.45 -18.74 -3.69
CA ALA A 355 -31.34 -17.65 -3.27
C ALA A 355 -31.50 -17.74 -1.74
N ASP A 356 -30.80 -16.86 -1.02
CA ASP A 356 -31.09 -16.60 0.39
C ASP A 356 -32.02 -15.39 0.48
N GLY A 357 -33.16 -15.60 1.16
CA GLY A 357 -34.18 -14.59 1.40
C GLY A 357 -33.67 -13.60 2.43
N GLY A 358 -33.07 -12.51 1.94
CA GLY A 358 -32.59 -11.38 2.73
C GLY A 358 -31.67 -10.53 1.86
N GLY A 359 -32.23 -9.54 1.16
CA GLY A 359 -31.59 -8.78 0.08
C GLY A 359 -30.22 -8.20 0.43
N ARG A 360 -29.16 -8.98 0.22
CA ARG A 360 -27.79 -8.50 0.18
C ARG A 360 -27.39 -8.46 -1.29
N PRO A 361 -26.96 -7.30 -1.81
CA PRO A 361 -26.54 -7.20 -3.20
C PRO A 361 -25.41 -8.20 -3.47
N GLN A 362 -25.41 -8.80 -4.66
CA GLN A 362 -24.34 -9.71 -5.07
C GLN A 362 -23.02 -8.93 -5.13
N ARG A 363 -21.96 -9.52 -4.57
CA ARG A 363 -20.68 -8.84 -4.32
C ARG A 363 -19.53 -9.65 -4.87
N TRP A 364 -18.54 -8.95 -5.43
CA TRP A 364 -17.27 -9.52 -5.85
C TRP A 364 -16.13 -8.79 -5.20
N ILE A 365 -15.18 -9.57 -4.66
CA ILE A 365 -13.92 -9.06 -4.13
C ILE A 365 -12.87 -9.25 -5.23
N LEU A 366 -12.29 -8.13 -5.67
CA LEU A 366 -11.30 -8.07 -6.73
C LEU A 366 -9.94 -7.80 -6.11
N ALA A 367 -8.98 -8.71 -6.33
CA ALA A 367 -7.58 -8.48 -5.99
C ALA A 367 -6.90 -7.64 -7.07
N ASP A 368 -6.05 -6.70 -6.68
CA ASP A 368 -5.23 -5.88 -7.57
C ASP A 368 -6.04 -5.21 -8.69
N LEU A 369 -6.74 -4.14 -8.31
CA LEU A 369 -7.62 -3.35 -9.16
C LEU A 369 -6.87 -2.75 -10.35
N ASP A 370 -7.55 -2.72 -11.49
CA ASP A 370 -7.09 -1.97 -12.66
C ASP A 370 -7.64 -0.54 -12.64
N ALA A 371 -7.07 0.37 -13.44
CA ALA A 371 -7.49 1.77 -13.53
C ALA A 371 -8.98 1.92 -13.84
N PHE A 372 -9.53 1.01 -14.68
CA PHE A 372 -10.95 0.98 -14.98
C PHE A 372 -11.81 0.63 -13.76
N GLU A 373 -11.44 -0.44 -13.05
CA GLU A 373 -12.18 -0.96 -11.90
C GLU A 373 -12.03 -0.07 -10.66
N GLU A 374 -10.88 0.62 -10.53
CA GLU A 374 -10.63 1.57 -9.47
C GLU A 374 -11.66 2.70 -9.48
N SER A 375 -12.14 3.14 -10.65
CA SER A 375 -13.21 4.14 -10.75
C SER A 375 -14.59 3.64 -10.29
N LEU A 376 -14.80 2.32 -10.30
CA LEU A 376 -16.09 1.67 -10.03
C LEU A 376 -16.19 1.13 -8.60
N CYS A 377 -15.07 0.70 -8.02
CA CYS A 377 -15.04 0.14 -6.68
C CYS A 377 -15.05 1.26 -5.65
N MET A 378 -16.15 1.37 -4.91
CA MET A 378 -16.29 2.35 -3.83
C MET A 378 -15.55 1.93 -2.56
N GLU A 379 -15.56 0.63 -2.25
CA GLU A 379 -14.90 0.03 -1.08
C GLU A 379 -13.54 -0.53 -1.50
N ARG A 380 -12.49 -0.11 -0.79
CA ARG A 380 -11.10 -0.54 -1.01
C ARG A 380 -10.49 -1.01 0.30
N VAL A 381 -9.81 -2.15 0.24
CA VAL A 381 -9.08 -2.73 1.37
C VAL A 381 -7.63 -2.87 0.99
N CYS A 382 -6.73 -2.32 1.80
CA CYS A 382 -5.29 -2.53 1.66
C CYS A 382 -4.80 -3.33 2.86
N VAL A 383 -4.18 -4.47 2.60
CA VAL A 383 -3.59 -5.34 3.62
C VAL A 383 -2.08 -5.35 3.43
N VAL A 384 -1.34 -5.09 4.50
CA VAL A 384 0.11 -5.19 4.54
C VAL A 384 0.47 -6.37 5.43
N VAL A 385 1.11 -7.35 4.83
CA VAL A 385 1.48 -8.60 5.47
C VAL A 385 2.99 -8.72 5.51
N ASP A 386 3.50 -9.17 6.65
CA ASP A 386 4.86 -9.66 6.78
C ASP A 386 4.81 -11.09 7.34
N LYS A 387 5.72 -11.94 6.91
CA LYS A 387 5.78 -13.33 7.36
C LYS A 387 7.14 -13.55 8.01
N ASP A 388 7.09 -13.89 9.28
CA ASP A 388 8.29 -14.12 10.06
C ASP A 388 8.96 -15.44 9.64
N GLY A 389 10.22 -15.64 10.02
CA GLY A 389 11.00 -16.85 9.70
C GLY A 389 10.34 -18.15 10.17
N ALA A 390 9.45 -18.07 11.16
CA ALA A 390 8.63 -19.18 11.67
C ALA A 390 7.37 -19.49 10.84
N GLY A 391 7.11 -18.73 9.78
CA GLY A 391 5.97 -18.91 8.88
C GLY A 391 4.64 -18.34 9.39
N GLN A 392 4.63 -17.65 10.54
CA GLN A 392 3.45 -16.92 11.01
C GLN A 392 3.26 -15.62 10.23
N VAL A 393 2.01 -15.37 9.83
CA VAL A 393 1.60 -14.18 9.08
C VAL A 393 1.27 -13.06 10.07
N LYS A 394 2.10 -12.01 10.11
CA LYS A 394 1.88 -10.79 10.88
C LYS A 394 1.21 -9.74 9.99
N ILE A 395 0.03 -9.29 10.39
CA ILE A 395 -0.65 -8.18 9.73
C ILE A 395 -0.08 -6.89 10.32
N LEU A 396 0.71 -6.15 9.53
CA LEU A 396 1.30 -4.89 9.98
C LEU A 396 0.30 -3.74 9.85
N LYS A 397 -0.51 -3.75 8.79
CA LYS A 397 -1.49 -2.70 8.54
C LYS A 397 -2.69 -3.25 7.77
N LEU A 398 -3.88 -2.88 8.21
CA LEU A 398 -5.14 -3.17 7.53
C LEU A 398 -5.91 -1.85 7.40
N GLU A 399 -6.01 -1.32 6.18
CA GLU A 399 -6.86 -0.18 5.88
C GLU A 399 -8.11 -0.65 5.16
N LYS A 400 -9.27 -0.37 5.75
CA LYS A 400 -10.56 -0.52 5.08
C LYS A 400 -11.13 0.86 4.83
N ASN A 401 -11.18 1.25 3.56
CA ASN A 401 -11.69 2.53 3.13
C ASN A 401 -13.03 2.35 2.42
N SER A 402 -14.06 3.00 2.96
CA SER A 402 -15.43 3.03 2.43
C SER A 402 -16.17 1.68 2.47
N GLY A 403 -17.50 1.73 2.53
CA GLY A 403 -18.41 0.59 2.43
C GLY A 403 -18.55 -0.31 3.68
N LEU A 404 -19.61 -1.12 3.65
CA LEU A 404 -20.00 -2.06 4.71
C LEU A 404 -19.93 -3.52 4.24
N ALA A 405 -19.34 -3.78 3.07
CA ALA A 405 -19.43 -5.08 2.42
C ALA A 405 -18.45 -6.10 2.99
N VAL A 406 -17.22 -5.70 3.34
CA VAL A 406 -16.19 -6.60 3.86
C VAL A 406 -16.40 -6.86 5.35
N GLY A 407 -16.69 -8.12 5.70
CA GLY A 407 -16.79 -8.63 7.07
C GLY A 407 -15.52 -9.36 7.52
N ARG A 408 -15.54 -9.92 8.75
CA ARG A 408 -14.37 -10.59 9.34
C ARG A 408 -13.91 -11.82 8.56
N ARG A 409 -14.85 -12.57 7.97
CA ARG A 409 -14.53 -13.78 7.20
C ARG A 409 -13.83 -13.42 5.90
N GLU A 410 -14.35 -12.41 5.22
CA GLU A 410 -13.79 -11.90 3.97
C GLU A 410 -12.39 -11.31 4.20
N VAL A 411 -12.16 -10.58 5.31
CA VAL A 411 -10.80 -10.12 5.67
C VAL A 411 -9.83 -11.29 5.84
N LYS A 412 -10.26 -12.40 6.44
CA LYS A 412 -9.39 -13.58 6.60
C LYS A 412 -9.00 -14.16 5.24
N GLU A 413 -9.94 -14.30 4.33
CA GLU A 413 -9.70 -14.73 2.94
C GLU A 413 -8.73 -13.78 2.22
N LEU A 414 -8.87 -12.46 2.43
CA LEU A 414 -7.94 -11.46 1.87
C LEU A 414 -6.52 -11.59 2.43
N VAL A 415 -6.37 -11.87 3.72
CA VAL A 415 -5.06 -12.09 4.36
C VAL A 415 -4.40 -13.35 3.83
N GLU A 416 -5.17 -14.43 3.60
CA GLU A 416 -4.65 -15.66 2.98
C GLU A 416 -4.14 -15.38 1.55
N LEU A 417 -4.90 -14.63 0.74
CA LEU A 417 -4.44 -14.21 -0.60
C LEU A 417 -3.19 -13.32 -0.54
N ALA A 418 -3.14 -12.37 0.40
CA ALA A 418 -1.97 -11.52 0.60
C ALA A 418 -0.74 -12.33 1.04
N SER A 419 -0.94 -13.40 1.82
CA SER A 419 0.15 -14.29 2.22
C SER A 419 0.74 -15.09 1.05
N GLY A 420 -0.10 -15.56 0.12
CA GLY A 420 0.38 -16.19 -1.12
C GLY A 420 1.15 -15.20 -1.99
N ARG A 421 0.66 -13.96 -2.09
CA ARG A 421 1.36 -12.89 -2.81
C ARG A 421 2.72 -12.57 -2.17
N TRP A 422 2.82 -12.57 -0.84
CA TRP A 422 4.09 -12.36 -0.14
C TRP A 422 5.14 -13.40 -0.51
N GLU A 423 4.75 -14.67 -0.68
CA GLU A 423 5.68 -15.74 -1.08
C GLU A 423 6.22 -15.53 -2.49
N GLU A 424 5.37 -15.15 -3.45
CA GLU A 424 5.79 -14.79 -4.81
C GLU A 424 6.82 -13.63 -4.80
N TRP A 425 6.58 -12.60 -3.99
CA TRP A 425 7.51 -11.47 -3.88
C TRP A 425 8.81 -11.87 -3.20
N ARG A 426 8.76 -12.73 -2.18
CA ARG A 426 9.96 -13.24 -1.53
C ARG A 426 10.84 -14.01 -2.52
N GLU A 427 10.26 -14.82 -3.40
CA GLU A 427 11.00 -15.52 -4.46
C GLU A 427 11.65 -14.53 -5.42
N LEU A 428 10.91 -13.53 -5.90
CA LEU A 428 11.45 -12.49 -6.79
C LEU A 428 12.61 -11.70 -6.17
N PHE A 429 12.62 -11.53 -4.84
CA PHE A 429 13.73 -10.90 -4.15
C PHE A 429 14.87 -11.86 -3.78
N GLY A 430 14.58 -13.16 -3.69
CA GLY A 430 15.52 -14.21 -3.29
C GLY A 430 16.34 -14.79 -4.44
N GLU A 431 15.95 -14.57 -5.70
CA GLU A 431 16.70 -14.98 -6.90
C GLU A 431 17.99 -14.16 -7.15
N ARG A 432 18.72 -13.76 -6.10
CA ARG A 432 19.97 -13.00 -6.20
C ARG A 432 21.15 -13.62 -5.47
#